data_AF-A0A9D4DA49-F1
#
_entry.id   AF-A0A9D4DA49-F1
#
_cell.length_a   1.000
_cell.length_b   1.000
_cell.length_c   1.000
_cell.angle_alpha   90.00
_cell.angle_beta   90.00
_cell.angle_gamma   90.00
#
_symmetry.space_group_name_H-M   'P 1'
#
loop_
_entity.id
_entity.type
_entity.pdbx_description
1 polymer ?
#
loop_
_entity_poly.entity_id
_entity_poly.type
_entity_poly.pdbx_seq_one_letter_code
_entity_poly.pdbx_strand_id
1 'polypeptide(L)'
;MTAPIHTECAMTAPIHTECAMTAPIHTECAMTAPIHTECAMTAPIHTECAMTAPIHTECAMTAPIHTECAMTAPIHTECAMTAPRDISSLSLLV
;
A
#
# COMPACT_ATOMS: atom_id res chain seq x y z
N MET A 1 15.50 19.36 1.21
CA MET A 1 15.94 18.02 1.65
C MET A 1 14.69 17.20 1.87
N THR A 2 14.42 16.22 1.01
CA THR A 2 13.35 15.24 1.23
C THR A 2 13.99 13.99 1.84
N ALA A 3 13.60 13.66 3.07
CA ALA A 3 14.09 12.48 3.77
C ALA A 3 13.15 11.29 3.49
N PRO A 4 13.67 10.05 3.43
CA PRO A 4 12.82 8.86 3.33
C PRO A 4 11.93 8.74 4.57
N ILE A 5 10.73 8.20 4.37
CA ILE A 5 9.73 8.02 5.43
C ILE A 5 9.56 6.52 5.70
N HIS A 6 9.58 6.16 6.98
CA HIS A 6 9.35 4.80 7.46
C HIS A 6 8.18 4.81 8.42
N THR A 7 7.20 3.94 8.15
CA THR A 7 5.98 3.81 8.93
C THR A 7 5.74 2.34 9.24
N GLU A 8 5.47 2.04 10.51
CA GLU A 8 5.01 0.73 10.97
C GLU A 8 3.67 0.92 11.69
N CYS A 9 2.66 0.12 11.36
CA CYS A 9 1.35 0.24 12.01
C CYS A 9 0.64 -1.10 12.20
N ALA A 10 -0.13 -1.18 13.30
CA ALA A 10 -1.06 -2.27 13.57
C ALA A 10 -2.46 -1.69 13.80
N MET A 11 -3.43 -2.13 13.01
CA MET A 11 -4.74 -1.49 12.93
C MET A 11 -5.88 -2.51 13.02
N THR A 12 -6.85 -2.22 13.90
CA THR A 12 -8.04 -3.06 14.14
C THR A 12 -9.36 -2.37 13.82
N ALA A 13 -9.31 -1.10 13.40
CA ALA A 13 -10.47 -0.31 13.00
C ALA A 13 -10.36 0.08 11.51
N PRO A 14 -11.49 0.35 10.82
CA PRO A 14 -11.44 0.80 9.43
C PRO A 14 -10.71 2.13 9.28
N ILE A 15 -9.95 2.29 8.20
CA ILE A 15 -9.19 3.52 7.91
C ILE A 15 -9.45 4.02 6.51
N HIS A 16 -9.50 5.35 6.40
CA HIS A 16 -9.41 6.07 5.13
C HIS A 16 -8.17 6.96 5.17
N THR A 17 -7.27 6.80 4.19
CA THR A 17 -6.06 7.61 4.08
C THR A 17 -6.00 8.28 2.71
N GLU A 18 -5.65 9.56 2.70
CA GLU A 18 -5.32 10.31 1.49
C GLU A 18 -3.90 10.88 1.63
N CYS A 19 -3.03 10.64 0.65
CA CYS A 19 -1.62 11.02 0.76
C CYS A 19 -1.03 11.61 -0.53
N ALA A 20 -0.18 12.63 -0.40
CA ALA A 20 0.60 13.18 -1.51
C ALA A 20 2.07 13.30 -1.12
N MET A 21 2.95 12.52 -1.75
CA MET A 21 4.36 12.45 -1.31
C MET A 21 5.37 12.53 -2.47
N THR A 22 6.51 13.12 -2.15
CA THR A 22 7.64 13.37 -3.07
C THR A 22 8.94 12.73 -2.59
N ALA A 23 8.90 11.98 -1.49
CA ALA A 23 10.03 11.27 -0.93
C ALA A 23 9.78 9.75 -0.96
N PRO A 24 10.85 8.92 -1.00
CA PRO A 24 10.71 7.47 -0.91
C PRO A 24 10.03 7.04 0.39
N ILE A 25 9.20 6.00 0.32
CA ILE A 25 8.46 5.47 1.48
C ILE A 25 8.72 3.98 1.64
N HIS A 26 8.92 3.57 2.89
CA HIS A 26 8.75 2.18 3.32
C HIS A 26 7.60 2.10 4.31
N THR A 27 6.68 1.17 4.11
CA THR A 27 5.55 0.94 5.02
C THR A 27 5.41 -0.53 5.35
N GLU A 28 5.29 -0.84 6.63
CA GLU A 28 4.98 -2.17 7.14
C GLU A 28 3.67 -2.14 7.94
N CYS A 29 2.72 -3.00 7.61
CA CYS A 29 1.38 -2.96 8.21
C CYS A 29 0.86 -4.34 8.59
N ALA A 30 0.19 -4.43 9.75
CA ALA A 30 -0.64 -5.58 10.13
C ALA A 30 -2.08 -5.15 10.38
N MET A 31 -3.03 -5.59 9.55
CA MET A 31 -4.37 -4.99 9.52
C MET A 31 -5.49 -6.02 9.47
N THR A 32 -6.47 -5.87 10.37
CA THR A 32 -7.62 -6.79 10.49
C THR A 32 -8.96 -6.15 10.12
N ALA A 33 -8.95 -4.89 9.69
CA ALA A 33 -10.13 -4.13 9.30
C ALA A 33 -10.01 -3.58 7.86
N PRO A 34 -11.13 -3.23 7.20
CA PRO A 34 -11.12 -2.74 5.82
C PRO A 34 -10.43 -1.39 5.66
N ILE A 35 -9.78 -1.17 4.52
CA ILE A 35 -9.01 0.04 4.26
C ILE A 35 -9.30 0.62 2.89
N HIS A 36 -9.41 1.94 2.87
CA HIS A 36 -9.41 2.74 1.66
C HIS A 36 -8.19 3.65 1.65
N THR A 37 -7.43 3.65 0.56
CA THR A 37 -6.25 4.51 0.41
C THR A 37 -6.25 5.17 -0.96
N GLU A 38 -6.10 6.49 -0.97
CA GLU A 38 -5.90 7.29 -2.18
C GLU A 38 -4.54 7.98 -2.09
N CYS A 39 -3.68 7.80 -3.09
CA CYS A 39 -2.34 8.41 -3.04
C CYS A 39 -1.84 8.94 -4.39
N ALA A 40 -1.20 10.11 -4.34
CA ALA A 40 -0.49 10.72 -5.46
C ALA A 40 1.02 10.79 -5.15
N MET A 41 1.84 10.08 -5.92
CA MET A 41 3.23 9.80 -5.54
C MET A 41 4.19 10.02 -6.70
N THR A 42 5.31 10.68 -6.44
CA THR A 42 6.37 10.93 -7.44
C THR A 42 7.69 10.23 -7.13
N ALA A 43 7.72 9.47 -6.03
CA ALA A 43 8.90 8.77 -5.55
C ALA A 43 8.60 7.28 -5.32
N PRO A 44 9.64 6.41 -5.27
CA PRO A 44 9.45 4.98 -5.11
C PRO A 44 8.81 4.59 -3.78
N ILE A 45 8.06 3.49 -3.79
CA ILE A 45 7.41 2.94 -2.59
C ILE A 45 7.73 1.47 -2.45
N HIS A 46 8.00 1.08 -1.20
CA HIS A 46 8.00 -0.30 -0.76
C HIS A 46 6.94 -0.49 0.33
N THR A 47 6.05 -1.45 0.14
CA THR A 47 4.97 -1.75 1.10
C THR A 47 4.96 -3.24 1.39
N GLU A 48 5.01 -3.59 2.67
CA GLU A 48 4.83 -4.94 3.17
C GLU A 48 3.61 -4.98 4.10
N CYS A 49 2.70 -5.91 3.85
CA CYS A 49 1.43 -5.96 4.57
C CYS A 49 0.97 -7.39 4.89
N ALA A 50 0.48 -7.60 6.11
CA ALA A 50 -0.24 -8.80 6.53
C ALA A 50 -1.71 -8.44 6.85
N MET A 51 -2.66 -8.95 6.06
CA MET A 51 -4.03 -8.41 6.09
C MET A 51 -5.12 -9.48 6.03
N THR A 52 -6.13 -9.35 6.89
CA THR A 52 -7.27 -10.29 6.96
C THR A 52 -8.59 -9.69 6.49
N ALA A 53 -8.59 -8.46 6.00
CA ALA A 53 -9.78 -7.72 5.58
C ALA A 53 -9.60 -7.10 4.18
N PRO A 54 -10.70 -6.75 3.48
CA PRO A 54 -10.65 -6.21 2.13
C PRO A 54 -10.00 -4.83 2.05
N ILE A 55 -9.36 -4.53 0.93
CA ILE A 55 -8.69 -3.24 0.71
C ILE A 55 -9.02 -2.70 -0.65
N HIS A 56 -9.20 -1.39 -0.67
CA HIS A 56 -9.29 -0.59 -1.86
C HIS A 56 -8.15 0.42 -1.89
N THR A 57 -7.40 0.43 -2.98
CA THR A 57 -6.31 1.39 -3.18
C THR A 57 -6.44 2.03 -4.54
N GLU A 58 -6.51 3.35 -4.56
CA GLU A 58 -6.40 4.16 -5.76
C GLU A 58 -5.09 4.94 -5.73
N CYS A 59 -4.34 4.89 -6.82
CA CYS A 59 -3.04 5.54 -6.85
C CYS A 59 -2.68 6.14 -8.20
N ALA A 60 -2.08 7.33 -8.18
CA ALA A 60 -1.48 7.98 -9.33
C ALA A 60 0.02 8.11 -9.07
N MET A 61 0.85 7.39 -9.83
CA MET A 61 2.30 7.41 -9.61
C MET A 61 3.14 7.55 -10.86
N THR A 62 4.28 8.24 -10.70
CA THR A 62 5.30 8.37 -11.75
C THR A 62 6.58 7.58 -11.46
N ALA A 63 6.61 6.85 -10.34
CA ALA A 63 7.77 6.10 -9.85
C ALA A 63 7.41 4.63 -9.55
N PRO A 64 8.40 3.73 -9.47
CA PRO A 64 8.15 2.31 -9.25
C PRO A 64 7.50 2.02 -7.89
N ILE A 65 6.68 0.97 -7.85
CA ILE A 65 6.12 0.40 -6.62
C ILE A 65 6.55 -1.06 -6.49
N HIS A 66 6.93 -1.42 -5.28
CA HIS A 66 6.97 -2.80 -4.83
C HIS A 66 5.97 -3.01 -3.69
N THR A 67 5.10 -4.00 -3.83
CA THR A 67 4.12 -4.38 -2.81
C THR A 67 4.19 -5.86 -2.55
N GLU A 68 4.43 -6.24 -1.30
CA GLU A 68 4.36 -7.60 -0.80
C GLU A 68 3.21 -7.74 0.21
N CYS A 69 2.26 -8.62 -0.07
CA CYS A 69 1.08 -8.79 0.76
C CYS A 69 0.83 -10.27 1.09
N ALA A 70 0.69 -10.61 2.37
CA ALA A 70 0.14 -11.88 2.83
C ALA A 70 -1.32 -11.69 3.26
N MET A 71 -2.27 -12.37 2.60
CA MET A 71 -3.68 -12.03 2.75
C MET A 71 -4.67 -13.18 2.73
N THR A 72 -5.78 -12.99 3.45
CA THR A 72 -6.95 -13.89 3.44
C THR A 72 -8.19 -13.26 2.80
N ALA A 73 -8.13 -12.00 2.35
CA ALA A 73 -9.24 -11.22 1.82
C ALA A 73 -8.87 -10.54 0.48
N PRO A 74 -9.85 -10.13 -0.35
CA PRO A 74 -9.58 -9.55 -1.67
C PRO A 74 -8.98 -8.15 -1.62
N ILE A 75 -8.12 -7.84 -2.60
CA ILE A 75 -7.63 -6.48 -2.89
C ILE A 75 -8.26 -5.99 -4.19
N HIS A 76 -8.71 -4.73 -4.16
CA HIS A 76 -8.91 -3.91 -5.34
C HIS A 76 -7.83 -2.83 -5.40
N THR A 77 -7.08 -2.78 -6.50
CA THR A 77 -6.08 -1.74 -6.74
C THR A 77 -6.27 -1.14 -8.11
N GLU A 78 -6.64 0.13 -8.14
CA GLU A 78 -6.62 0.95 -9.34
C GLU A 78 -5.37 1.83 -9.29
N CYS A 79 -4.53 1.76 -10.31
CA CYS A 79 -3.32 2.56 -10.31
C CYS A 79 -2.99 3.05 -11.71
N ALA A 80 -2.92 4.37 -11.87
CA ALA A 80 -2.43 5.03 -13.06
C ALA A 80 -0.92 5.24 -12.90
N MET A 81 -0.13 4.46 -13.65
CA MET A 81 1.33 4.51 -13.54
C MET A 81 2.05 4.57 -14.87
N THR A 82 3.13 5.35 -14.90
CA THR A 82 4.08 5.40 -16.03
C THR A 82 5.33 4.54 -15.79
N ALA A 83 5.54 4.07 -14.55
CA ALA A 83 6.69 3.28 -14.13
C ALA A 83 6.29 1.82 -13.82
N PRO A 84 7.25 0.89 -13.68
CA PRO A 84 6.97 -0.52 -13.39
C PRO A 84 6.25 -0.72 -12.06
N ARG A 85 5.36 -1.72 -12.01
CA ARG A 85 4.68 -2.18 -10.79
C ARG A 85 5.08 -3.63 -10.53
N ASP A 86 5.57 -3.91 -9.34
CA ASP A 86 5.73 -5.27 -8.84
C ASP A 86 4.78 -5.49 -7.66
N ILE A 87 3.89 -6.46 -7.80
CA ILE A 87 2.93 -6.83 -6.76
C ILE A 87 3.04 -8.33 -6.54
N SER A 88 3.55 -8.71 -5.38
CA SER A 88 3.60 -10.07 -4.89
C SER A 88 2.51 -10.25 -3.85
N SER A 89 1.52 -11.10 -4.12
CA SER A 89 0.51 -11.46 -3.13
C SER A 89 0.52 -12.95 -2.85
N LEU A 90 0.63 -13.30 -1.57
CA LEU A 90 0.44 -14.65 -1.09
C LEU A 90 -0.95 -14.74 -0.49
N SER A 91 -1.88 -15.36 -1.22
CA SER A 91 -3.22 -15.64 -0.71
C SER A 91 -3.18 -16.89 0.17
N LEU A 92 -3.35 -16.72 1.48
CA LEU A 92 -3.63 -17.82 2.40
C LEU A 92 -5.12 -18.16 2.27
N LEU A 93 -5.47 -18.98 1.29
CA LEU A 93 -6.76 -19.67 1.27
C LEU A 93 -6.80 -20.63 2.47
N VAL A 94 -7.65 -20.33 3.45
CA VAL A 94 -8.12 -21.29 4.47
C VAL A 94 -9.44 -21.87 3.99
#